data_AF-A0A5B8CBB9-F1
#
_entry.id   AF-A0A5B8CBB9-F1
#
_cell.length_a   1.000
_cell.length_b   1.000
_cell.length_c   1.000
_cell.angle_alpha   90.00
_cell.angle_beta   90.00
_cell.angle_gamma   90.00
#
_symmetry.space_group_name_H-M   'P 1'
#
loop_
_entity.id
_entity.type
_entity.pdbx_description
1 polymer ?
#
loop_
_entity_poly.entity_id
_entity_poly.type
_entity_poly.pdbx_seq_one_letter_code
_entity_poly.pdbx_strand_id
1 'polypeptide(L)'
;MSYKTDLYGGRSLRALRANAPAHDRGHPMFHPAKGKGAERPPSSFQQSPQPCRTITGLKRHCREYGRAAAIEARWAAILLWLQHDASRSPSLANPLKVCRVSVGLAREADRWRFSFPNKSGQPFATPALHSLSPECRREARRVADETFTAWQRAGAPYLTADNLNIIQSYVWDCILSGAAISSTTHLQSKDKN
;
A
#
# COMPACT_ATOMS: atom_id res chain seq x y z
N MET A 1 -44.16 -3.31 -38.72
CA MET A 1 -42.92 -3.77 -39.38
C MET A 1 -41.81 -3.77 -38.35
N SER A 2 -41.11 -4.90 -38.27
CA SER A 2 -40.19 -5.30 -37.21
C SER A 2 -38.76 -5.13 -37.67
N TYR A 3 -37.87 -4.60 -36.82
CA TYR A 3 -36.45 -4.92 -36.87
C TYR A 3 -35.92 -5.15 -35.46
N LYS A 4 -35.58 -6.42 -35.20
CA LYS A 4 -34.83 -6.92 -34.04
C LYS A 4 -33.39 -6.39 -34.10
N THR A 5 -32.80 -6.09 -32.94
CA THR A 5 -31.41 -6.47 -32.65
C THR A 5 -31.17 -6.49 -31.14
N ASP A 6 -31.46 -7.64 -30.51
CA ASP A 6 -30.92 -8.01 -29.21
C ASP A 6 -29.52 -8.59 -29.43
N LEU A 7 -28.49 -7.85 -29.03
CA LEU A 7 -27.13 -8.36 -28.94
C LEU A 7 -26.61 -8.13 -27.52
N TYR A 8 -26.07 -9.20 -26.94
CA TYR A 8 -25.40 -9.30 -25.64
C TYR A 8 -26.29 -9.57 -24.41
N GLY A 9 -26.88 -10.76 -24.40
CA GLY A 9 -27.31 -11.45 -23.19
C GLY A 9 -26.11 -11.73 -22.27
N GLY A 10 -26.15 -11.14 -21.07
CA GLY A 10 -25.17 -11.34 -20.01
C GLY A 10 -25.13 -12.79 -19.54
N ARG A 11 -24.06 -13.50 -19.90
CA ARG A 11 -23.71 -14.79 -19.28
C ARG A 11 -22.77 -14.53 -18.11
N SER A 12 -23.16 -14.94 -16.91
CA SER A 12 -22.31 -14.83 -15.72
C SER A 12 -21.05 -15.70 -15.87
N LEU A 13 -19.94 -15.30 -15.25
CA LEU A 13 -18.67 -16.07 -15.20
C LEU A 13 -18.85 -17.51 -14.72
N ARG A 14 -19.92 -17.77 -13.94
CA ARG A 14 -20.29 -19.10 -13.48
C ARG A 14 -20.76 -20.01 -14.63
N ALA A 15 -21.46 -19.47 -15.62
CA ALA A 15 -21.93 -20.21 -16.79
C ALA A 15 -20.80 -20.54 -17.79
N LEU A 16 -19.74 -19.73 -17.84
CA LEU A 16 -18.56 -20.01 -18.66
C LEU A 16 -17.71 -21.16 -18.10
N ARG A 17 -17.67 -21.35 -16.76
CA ARG A 17 -16.97 -22.48 -16.13
C ARG A 17 -17.68 -23.83 -16.28
N ALA A 18 -19.00 -23.83 -16.47
CA ALA A 18 -19.77 -25.07 -16.62
C ALA A 18 -19.58 -25.74 -17.99
N ASN A 19 -19.14 -24.98 -19.01
CA ASN A 19 -18.99 -25.45 -20.39
C ASN A 19 -17.52 -25.60 -20.84
N ALA A 20 -16.56 -25.60 -19.92
CA ALA A 20 -15.17 -25.91 -20.26
C ALA A 20 -15.06 -27.40 -20.67
N PRO A 21 -14.48 -27.72 -21.84
CA PRO A 21 -14.36 -29.10 -22.30
C PRO A 21 -13.56 -29.94 -21.30
N ALA A 22 -14.13 -31.09 -20.93
CA ALA A 22 -13.63 -32.01 -19.91
C ALA A 22 -12.40 -32.84 -20.35
N HIS A 23 -11.49 -32.27 -21.13
CA HIS A 23 -10.43 -33.04 -21.79
C HIS A 23 -9.09 -33.10 -21.05
N ASP A 24 -9.02 -32.58 -19.81
CA ASP A 24 -7.79 -32.58 -18.99
C ASP A 24 -7.93 -33.25 -17.62
N ARG A 25 -8.98 -34.05 -17.41
CA ARG A 25 -9.11 -34.89 -16.21
C ARG A 25 -8.49 -36.26 -16.44
N GLY A 26 -7.16 -36.35 -16.43
CA GLY A 26 -6.50 -37.64 -16.24
C GLY A 26 -5.21 -37.91 -17.01
N HIS A 27 -4.47 -36.91 -17.51
CA HIS A 27 -3.18 -37.19 -18.12
C HIS A 27 -2.12 -37.52 -17.05
N PRO A 28 -1.46 -38.71 -17.09
CA PRO A 28 -0.52 -39.16 -16.04
C PRO A 28 0.83 -38.42 -16.02
N MET A 29 0.99 -37.34 -16.81
CA MET A 29 2.21 -36.51 -16.79
C MET A 29 2.22 -35.43 -15.70
N PHE A 30 1.09 -35.21 -15.01
CA PHE A 30 1.01 -34.25 -13.89
C PHE A 30 0.88 -34.94 -12.53
N HIS A 31 1.65 -36.01 -12.30
CA HIS A 31 1.94 -36.41 -10.93
C HIS A 31 2.99 -35.44 -10.37
N PRO A 32 2.70 -34.68 -9.29
CA PRO A 32 3.78 -34.02 -8.57
C PRO A 32 4.71 -35.13 -8.06
N ALA A 33 6.00 -35.00 -8.39
CA ALA A 33 7.03 -35.88 -7.86
C ALA A 33 6.82 -36.00 -6.34
N LYS A 34 6.76 -37.22 -5.82
CA LYS A 34 6.81 -37.50 -4.37
C LYS A 34 8.21 -37.16 -3.88
N GLY A 35 8.52 -35.86 -3.85
CA GLY A 35 9.69 -35.30 -3.20
C GLY A 35 9.54 -35.51 -1.71
N LYS A 36 10.40 -36.36 -1.14
CA LYS A 36 10.62 -36.44 0.29
C LYS A 36 10.98 -35.04 0.81
N GLY A 37 10.23 -34.56 1.81
CA GLY A 37 10.70 -33.50 2.70
C GLY A 37 10.75 -32.07 2.16
N ALA A 38 9.70 -31.58 1.50
CA ALA A 38 9.47 -30.14 1.53
C ALA A 38 8.91 -29.80 2.93
N GLU A 39 9.80 -29.45 3.86
CA GLU A 39 9.40 -28.83 5.12
C GLU A 39 8.46 -27.67 4.79
N ARG A 40 7.17 -27.85 5.11
CA ARG A 40 6.21 -26.75 5.12
C ARG A 40 6.83 -25.66 5.98
N PRO A 41 6.97 -24.41 5.50
CA PRO A 41 7.45 -23.34 6.35
C PRO A 41 6.61 -23.33 7.63
N PRO A 42 7.21 -23.12 8.81
CA PRO A 42 6.51 -23.23 10.07
C PRO A 42 5.24 -22.38 10.03
N SER A 43 4.13 -22.97 10.51
CA SER A 43 2.76 -22.42 10.55
C SER A 43 2.67 -20.98 11.11
N SER A 44 3.71 -20.51 11.80
CA SER A 44 3.87 -19.13 12.27
C SER A 44 3.88 -18.06 11.17
N PHE A 45 4.14 -18.40 9.90
CA PHE A 45 4.11 -17.44 8.79
C PHE A 45 2.72 -17.24 8.14
N GLN A 46 1.71 -18.02 8.54
CA GLN A 46 0.35 -17.98 7.96
C GLN A 46 -0.68 -17.22 8.82
N GLN A 47 -0.24 -16.47 9.83
CA GLN A 47 -1.17 -15.59 10.54
C GLN A 47 -1.40 -14.33 9.71
N SER A 48 -2.62 -14.22 9.15
CA SER A 48 -3.12 -12.96 8.62
C SER A 48 -2.89 -11.87 9.68
N PRO A 49 -2.31 -10.72 9.33
CA PRO A 49 -2.02 -9.69 10.32
C PRO A 49 -3.31 -9.31 11.05
N GLN A 50 -3.32 -9.43 12.39
CA GLN A 50 -4.47 -9.02 13.18
C GLN A 50 -4.82 -7.56 12.86
N PRO A 51 -6.10 -7.22 12.67
CA PRO A 51 -6.51 -5.89 12.24
C PRO A 51 -6.07 -4.84 13.26
N CYS A 52 -5.41 -3.79 12.76
CA CYS A 52 -4.98 -2.65 13.52
C CYS A 52 -6.11 -1.63 13.71
N ARG A 53 -6.39 -1.27 14.96
CA ARG A 53 -7.39 -0.25 15.31
C ARG A 53 -6.81 1.08 15.79
N THR A 54 -5.51 1.13 16.09
CA THR A 54 -4.86 2.32 16.66
C THR A 54 -3.47 2.53 16.08
N ILE A 55 -3.00 3.78 16.05
CA ILE A 55 -1.63 4.09 15.61
C ILE A 55 -0.57 3.31 16.42
N THR A 56 -0.80 3.11 17.71
CA THR A 56 0.09 2.31 18.56
C THR A 56 0.11 0.84 18.14
N GLY A 57 -1.06 0.28 17.80
CA GLY A 57 -1.16 -1.05 17.21
C GLY A 57 -0.41 -1.15 15.88
N LEU A 58 -0.51 -0.12 15.03
CA LEU A 58 0.15 -0.10 13.72
C LEU A 58 1.67 -0.14 13.89
N LYS A 59 2.19 0.68 14.80
CA LYS A 59 3.62 0.70 15.16
C LYS A 59 4.10 -0.69 15.60
N ARG A 60 3.32 -1.38 16.43
CA ARG A 60 3.66 -2.72 16.93
C ARG A 60 3.63 -3.76 15.82
N HIS A 61 2.58 -3.76 14.99
CA HIS A 61 2.39 -4.77 13.94
C HIS A 61 3.36 -4.62 12.76
N CYS A 62 3.83 -3.41 12.47
CA CYS A 62 4.77 -3.12 11.38
C CYS A 62 6.26 -3.20 11.79
N ARG A 63 6.57 -3.63 13.03
CA ARG A 63 7.93 -3.86 13.55
C ARG A 63 8.88 -2.69 13.25
N GLU A 64 9.96 -2.95 12.50
CA GLU A 64 10.98 -1.96 12.12
C GLU A 64 10.41 -0.77 11.34
N TYR A 65 9.35 -0.99 10.54
CA TYR A 65 8.66 0.06 9.80
C TYR A 65 7.58 0.77 10.62
N GLY A 66 7.40 0.43 11.90
CA GLY A 66 6.31 0.93 12.73
C GLY A 66 6.22 2.46 12.77
N ARG A 67 7.37 3.14 12.91
CA ARG A 67 7.44 4.60 12.89
C ARG A 67 7.03 5.17 11.53
N ALA A 68 7.58 4.62 10.44
CA ALA A 68 7.30 5.07 9.09
C ALA A 68 5.82 4.85 8.72
N ALA A 69 5.26 3.69 9.07
CA ALA A 69 3.85 3.34 8.88
C ALA A 69 2.91 4.29 9.62
N ALA A 70 3.23 4.66 10.86
CA ALA A 70 2.43 5.63 11.61
C ALA A 70 2.43 7.04 10.99
N ILE A 71 3.57 7.46 10.44
CA ILE A 71 3.69 8.75 9.74
C ILE A 71 2.90 8.70 8.43
N GLU A 72 3.09 7.63 7.66
CA GLU A 72 2.38 7.40 6.40
C GLU A 72 0.86 7.38 6.58
N ALA A 73 0.36 6.69 7.61
CA ALA A 73 -1.07 6.64 7.91
C ALA A 73 -1.67 8.03 8.17
N ARG A 74 -0.94 8.91 8.86
CA ARG A 74 -1.38 10.29 9.10
C ARG A 74 -1.40 11.10 7.81
N TRP A 75 -0.34 11.02 7.01
CA TRP A 75 -0.30 11.73 5.73
C TRP A 75 -1.37 11.25 4.75
N ALA A 76 -1.63 9.95 4.69
CA ALA A 76 -2.71 9.39 3.89
C ALA A 76 -4.08 9.90 4.35
N ALA A 77 -4.35 9.92 5.66
CA ALA A 77 -5.58 10.46 6.22
C ALA A 77 -5.75 11.96 5.92
N ILE A 78 -4.68 12.76 6.03
CA ILE A 78 -4.70 14.19 5.69
C ILE A 78 -5.01 14.39 4.21
N LEU A 79 -4.41 13.61 3.31
CA LEU A 79 -4.69 13.73 1.88
C LEU A 79 -6.15 13.39 1.54
N LEU A 80 -6.72 12.36 2.16
CA LEU A 80 -8.15 12.03 2.02
C LEU A 80 -9.05 13.15 2.56
N TRP A 81 -8.73 13.69 3.74
CA TRP A 81 -9.44 14.83 4.30
C TRP A 81 -9.42 16.05 3.37
N LEU A 82 -8.24 16.37 2.84
CA LEU A 82 -8.08 17.44 1.85
C LEU A 82 -8.84 17.18 0.56
N GLN A 83 -9.03 15.91 0.18
CA GLN A 83 -9.75 15.52 -1.03
C GLN A 83 -11.27 15.70 -0.88
N HIS A 84 -11.83 15.30 0.26
CA HIS A 84 -13.28 15.15 0.44
C HIS A 84 -13.92 16.30 1.22
N ASP A 85 -13.28 16.81 2.27
CA ASP A 85 -13.97 17.67 3.25
C ASP A 85 -13.36 19.07 3.39
N ALA A 86 -12.13 19.26 2.96
CA ALA A 86 -11.43 20.51 3.24
C ALA A 86 -12.04 21.76 2.58
N SER A 87 -12.80 21.61 1.48
CA SER A 87 -13.56 22.71 0.89
C SER A 87 -14.69 23.22 1.79
N ARG A 88 -15.12 22.40 2.76
CA ARG A 88 -16.13 22.73 3.77
C ARG A 88 -15.52 23.07 5.13
N SER A 89 -14.20 22.96 5.26
CA SER A 89 -13.50 23.22 6.51
C SER A 89 -12.96 24.65 6.55
N PRO A 90 -13.49 25.53 7.42
CA PRO A 90 -13.06 26.93 7.49
C PRO A 90 -11.68 27.13 8.14
N SER A 91 -10.94 26.06 8.45
CA SER A 91 -9.76 26.09 9.33
C SER A 91 -8.40 26.04 8.62
N LEU A 92 -8.36 25.97 7.28
CA LEU A 92 -7.09 25.97 6.55
C LEU A 92 -6.53 27.40 6.43
N ALA A 93 -5.29 27.58 6.88
CA ALA A 93 -4.57 28.87 6.77
C ALA A 93 -4.09 29.19 5.34
N ASN A 94 -4.05 28.18 4.46
CA ASN A 94 -3.54 28.29 3.10
C ASN A 94 -4.56 27.75 2.08
N PRO A 95 -4.49 28.16 0.79
CA PRO A 95 -5.38 27.63 -0.23
C PRO A 95 -5.27 26.10 -0.38
N LEU A 96 -6.41 25.43 -0.61
CA LEU A 96 -6.50 23.97 -0.65
C LEU A 96 -5.47 23.31 -1.58
N LYS A 97 -5.26 23.88 -2.78
CA LYS A 97 -4.28 23.37 -3.75
C LYS A 97 -2.85 23.43 -3.19
N VAL A 98 -2.50 24.51 -2.48
CA VAL A 98 -1.19 24.70 -1.85
C VAL A 98 -1.00 23.69 -0.72
N CYS A 99 -2.03 23.48 0.11
CA CYS A 99 -2.00 22.45 1.16
C CYS A 99 -1.77 21.05 0.59
N ARG A 100 -2.51 20.67 -0.46
CA ARG A 100 -2.38 19.34 -1.10
C ARG A 100 -0.98 19.09 -1.65
N VAL A 101 -0.41 20.06 -2.38
CA VAL A 101 0.95 19.95 -2.92
C VAL A 101 1.97 19.85 -1.79
N SER A 102 1.88 20.74 -0.79
CA SER A 102 2.81 20.78 0.33
C SER A 102 2.79 19.50 1.16
N VAL A 103 1.60 18.96 1.46
CA VAL A 103 1.44 17.67 2.14
C VAL A 103 1.98 16.52 1.30
N GLY A 104 1.77 16.53 -0.02
CA GLY A 104 2.33 15.53 -0.93
C GLY A 104 3.86 15.50 -0.88
N LEU A 105 4.50 16.68 -0.94
CA LEU A 105 5.95 16.83 -0.84
C LEU A 105 6.49 16.41 0.53
N ALA A 106 5.81 16.79 1.61
CA ALA A 106 6.20 16.41 2.97
C ALA A 106 6.08 14.88 3.18
N ARG A 107 5.01 14.26 2.67
CA ARG A 107 4.82 12.81 2.69
C ARG A 107 5.93 12.08 1.95
N GLU A 108 6.28 12.53 0.75
CA GLU A 108 7.38 11.92 -0.03
C GLU A 108 8.72 12.05 0.72
N ALA A 109 9.00 13.24 1.26
CA ALA A 109 10.20 13.48 2.05
C ALA A 109 10.28 12.59 3.30
N ASP A 110 9.17 12.43 4.02
CA ASP A 110 9.12 11.59 5.21
C ASP A 110 9.20 10.08 4.85
N ARG A 111 8.61 9.64 3.73
CA ARG A 111 8.79 8.25 3.25
C ARG A 111 10.26 7.93 3.00
N TRP A 112 10.97 8.84 2.34
CA TRP A 112 12.41 8.70 2.08
C TRP A 112 13.21 8.74 3.39
N ARG A 113 12.96 9.74 4.25
CA ARG A 113 13.67 9.93 5.52
C ARG A 113 13.52 8.77 6.50
N PHE A 114 12.34 8.15 6.54
CA PHE A 114 12.03 7.06 7.45
C PHE A 114 12.04 5.67 6.79
N SER A 115 12.62 5.57 5.58
CA SER A 115 12.75 4.31 4.84
C SER A 115 11.43 3.53 4.76
N PHE A 116 10.33 4.21 4.45
CA PHE A 116 9.05 3.55 4.25
C PHE A 116 9.21 2.49 3.13
N PRO A 117 8.71 1.26 3.30
CA PRO A 117 9.01 0.20 2.37
C PRO A 117 8.23 0.38 1.06
N ASN A 118 8.75 -0.19 -0.02
CA ASN A 118 8.02 -0.29 -1.28
C ASN A 118 8.03 -1.72 -1.82
N LYS A 119 7.09 -2.01 -2.72
CA LYS A 119 6.92 -3.35 -3.29
C LYS A 119 8.09 -3.81 -4.16
N SER A 120 8.90 -2.87 -4.67
CA SER A 120 10.10 -3.19 -5.46
C SER A 120 11.30 -3.59 -4.60
N GLY A 121 11.24 -3.40 -3.28
CA GLY A 121 12.36 -3.60 -2.36
C GLY A 121 13.43 -2.50 -2.43
N GLN A 122 13.33 -1.58 -3.39
CA GLN A 122 14.26 -0.45 -3.51
C GLN A 122 13.87 0.69 -2.57
N PRO A 123 14.79 1.60 -2.20
CA PRO A 123 14.41 2.85 -1.54
C PRO A 123 13.48 3.70 -2.45
N PHE A 124 12.69 4.59 -1.85
CA PHE A 124 12.01 5.62 -2.62
C PHE A 124 13.04 6.53 -3.31
N ALA A 125 12.69 7.05 -4.50
CA ALA A 125 13.49 8.05 -5.19
C ALA A 125 13.70 9.30 -4.31
N THR A 126 14.74 10.07 -4.63
CA THR A 126 14.99 11.35 -3.95
C THR A 126 13.75 12.24 -4.07
N PRO A 127 13.20 12.76 -2.96
CA PRO A 127 11.96 13.51 -2.97
C PRO A 127 12.04 14.76 -3.83
N ALA A 128 10.95 15.10 -4.54
CA ALA A 128 10.89 16.32 -5.34
C ALA A 128 11.17 17.58 -4.50
N LEU A 129 10.83 17.55 -3.22
CA LEU A 129 11.14 18.60 -2.26
C LEU A 129 12.63 18.98 -2.29
N HIS A 130 13.56 18.04 -2.48
CA HIS A 130 15.01 18.32 -2.47
C HIS A 130 15.47 19.13 -3.69
N SER A 131 14.74 19.07 -4.80
CA SER A 131 15.05 19.83 -6.02
C SER A 131 14.66 21.31 -5.94
N LEU A 132 13.87 21.70 -4.94
CA LEU A 132 13.45 23.08 -4.74
C LEU A 132 14.54 23.93 -4.04
N SER A 133 14.44 25.25 -4.21
CA SER A 133 15.26 26.19 -3.45
C SER A 133 15.04 26.03 -1.93
N PRO A 134 16.04 26.35 -1.08
CA PRO A 134 15.90 26.25 0.37
C PRO A 134 14.67 26.96 0.93
N GLU A 135 14.32 28.12 0.38
CA GLU A 135 13.15 28.92 0.75
C GLU A 135 11.87 28.15 0.47
N CYS A 136 11.72 27.64 -0.75
CA CYS A 136 10.55 26.86 -1.16
C CYS A 136 10.41 25.57 -0.33
N ARG A 137 11.53 24.94 0.04
CA ARG A 137 11.51 23.76 0.93
C ARG A 137 10.98 24.09 2.32
N ARG A 138 11.49 25.16 2.92
CA ARG A 138 11.02 25.62 4.24
C ARG A 138 9.53 25.94 4.20
N GLU A 139 9.10 26.63 3.15
CA GLU A 139 7.72 27.05 2.99
C GLU A 139 6.76 25.87 2.78
N ALA A 140 7.11 24.94 1.90
CA ALA A 140 6.31 23.72 1.70
C ALA A 140 6.21 22.90 3.00
N ARG A 141 7.28 22.83 3.80
CA ARG A 141 7.25 22.16 5.10
C ARG A 141 6.35 22.89 6.09
N ARG A 142 6.47 24.22 6.19
CA ARG A 142 5.63 25.07 7.05
C ARG A 142 4.15 24.86 6.76
N VAL A 143 3.75 24.94 5.49
CA VAL A 143 2.36 24.73 5.07
C VAL A 143 1.87 23.32 5.40
N ALA A 144 2.71 22.29 5.21
CA ALA A 144 2.35 20.92 5.56
C ALA A 144 2.12 20.75 7.08
N ASP A 145 2.97 21.34 7.92
CA ASP A 145 2.86 21.30 9.38
C ASP A 145 1.63 22.09 9.89
N GLU A 146 1.31 23.22 9.27
CA GLU A 146 0.07 23.97 9.52
C GLU A 146 -1.17 23.17 9.13
N THR A 147 -1.13 22.51 7.98
CA THR A 147 -2.22 21.64 7.50
C THR A 147 -2.41 20.45 8.43
N PHE A 148 -1.33 19.85 8.91
CA PHE A 148 -1.36 18.79 9.91
C PHE A 148 -2.04 19.26 11.20
N THR A 149 -1.69 20.45 11.68
CA THR A 149 -2.31 21.06 12.88
C THR A 149 -3.80 21.31 12.67
N ALA A 150 -4.20 21.84 11.51
CA ALA A 150 -5.61 22.06 11.18
C ALA A 150 -6.39 20.73 11.14
N TRP A 151 -5.81 19.69 10.54
CA TRP A 151 -6.39 18.34 10.52
C TRP A 151 -6.55 17.75 11.93
N GLN A 152 -5.57 17.93 12.82
CA GLN A 152 -5.69 17.51 14.21
C GLN A 152 -6.83 18.24 14.94
N ARG A 153 -6.95 19.56 14.75
CA ARG A 153 -8.04 20.36 15.33
C ARG A 153 -9.41 19.94 14.81
N ALA A 154 -9.49 19.46 13.57
CA ALA A 154 -10.70 18.88 13.00
C ALA A 154 -11.04 17.48 13.55
N GLY A 155 -10.27 16.96 14.53
CA GLY A 155 -10.49 15.66 15.15
C GLY A 155 -9.77 14.50 14.45
N ALA A 156 -8.76 14.80 13.62
CA ALA A 156 -8.02 13.81 12.84
C ALA A 156 -8.91 12.89 11.97
N PRO A 157 -9.82 13.48 11.14
CA PRO A 157 -10.72 12.72 10.30
C PRO A 157 -9.95 11.78 9.36
N TYR A 158 -10.59 10.69 8.95
CA TYR A 158 -10.02 9.62 8.12
C TYR A 158 -8.88 8.83 8.76
N LEU A 159 -8.53 9.06 10.02
CA LEU A 159 -7.62 8.16 10.75
C LEU A 159 -8.38 6.95 11.32
N THR A 160 -9.00 6.16 10.44
CA THR A 160 -9.86 5.03 10.80
C THR A 160 -9.08 3.71 10.87
N ALA A 161 -9.66 2.70 11.52
CA ALA A 161 -9.09 1.35 11.55
C ALA A 161 -8.87 0.79 10.13
N ASP A 162 -9.77 1.08 9.19
CA ASP A 162 -9.64 0.63 7.79
C ASP A 162 -8.39 1.21 7.13
N ASN A 163 -8.13 2.51 7.30
CA ASN A 163 -6.92 3.13 6.76
C ASN A 163 -5.65 2.59 7.43
N LEU A 164 -5.70 2.30 8.74
CA LEU A 164 -4.58 1.65 9.42
C LEU A 164 -4.32 0.24 8.88
N ASN A 165 -5.39 -0.54 8.62
CA ASN A 165 -5.30 -1.87 8.04
C ASN A 165 -4.72 -1.83 6.62
N ILE A 166 -5.13 -0.88 5.79
CA ILE A 166 -4.57 -0.69 4.44
C ILE A 166 -3.06 -0.47 4.51
N ILE A 167 -2.59 0.41 5.40
CA ILE A 167 -1.15 0.66 5.57
C ILE A 167 -0.44 -0.58 6.13
N GLN A 168 -1.03 -1.26 7.11
CA GLN A 168 -0.47 -2.50 7.66
C GLN A 168 -0.30 -3.56 6.58
N SER A 169 -1.35 -3.85 5.81
CA SER A 169 -1.32 -4.83 4.72
C SER A 169 -0.28 -4.45 3.67
N TYR A 170 -0.20 -3.18 3.29
CA TYR A 170 0.82 -2.72 2.35
C TYR A 170 2.25 -2.97 2.86
N VAL A 171 2.54 -2.65 4.12
CA VAL A 171 3.87 -2.90 4.71
C VAL A 171 4.17 -4.39 4.74
N TRP A 172 3.21 -5.22 5.14
CA TRP A 172 3.36 -6.68 5.14
C TRP A 172 3.60 -7.25 3.74
N ASP A 173 2.87 -6.78 2.73
CA ASP A 173 3.09 -7.15 1.34
C ASP A 173 4.51 -6.82 0.90
N CYS A 174 5.04 -5.66 1.28
CA CYS A 174 6.41 -5.25 0.94
C CYS A 174 7.44 -6.15 1.62
N ILE A 175 7.25 -6.50 2.89
CA ILE A 175 8.15 -7.41 3.63
C ILE A 175 8.16 -8.80 2.97
N LEU A 176 6.99 -9.34 2.68
CA LEU A 176 6.85 -10.66 2.05
C LEU A 176 7.44 -10.68 0.63
N SER A 177 7.23 -9.61 -0.14
CA SER A 177 7.80 -9.48 -1.50
C SER A 177 9.32 -9.28 -1.46
N GLY A 178 9.83 -8.48 -0.51
CA GLY A 178 11.28 -8.27 -0.32
C GLY A 178 12.01 -9.54 0.09
N ALA A 179 11.41 -10.37 0.94
CA ALA A 179 11.96 -11.68 1.32
C ALA A 179 12.07 -12.65 0.11
N ALA A 180 11.14 -12.55 -0.85
CA ALA A 180 11.18 -13.36 -2.08
C ALA A 180 12.35 -12.95 -3.01
N ILE A 181 12.68 -11.67 -3.08
CA ILE A 181 13.78 -11.15 -3.92
C ILE A 181 15.14 -11.60 -3.35
N SER A 182 15.36 -11.51 -2.04
CA SER A 182 16.60 -11.96 -1.40
C SER A 182 16.82 -13.48 -1.52
N SER A 183 15.73 -14.28 -1.50
CA SER A 183 15.81 -15.74 -1.63
C SER A 183 16.15 -16.20 -3.06
N THR A 184 15.71 -15.44 -4.07
CA THR A 184 15.98 -15.76 -5.50
C THR A 184 17.43 -15.46 -5.86
N THR A 185 18.00 -14.40 -5.29
CA THR A 185 19.40 -14.00 -5.56
C THR A 185 20.41 -15.00 -4.99
N HIS A 186 20.07 -15.67 -3.88
CA HIS A 186 20.96 -16.65 -3.24
C HIS A 186 21.00 -18.01 -3.94
N LEU A 187 19.98 -18.34 -4.75
CA LEU A 187 19.92 -19.58 -5.54
C LEU A 187 20.68 -19.47 -6.88
N GLN A 188 20.86 -18.28 -7.44
CA GLN A 188 21.66 -18.11 -8.67
C GLN A 188 23.18 -18.07 -8.44
N SER A 189 23.64 -18.02 -7.18
CA SER A 189 25.07 -17.99 -6.84
C SER A 189 25.70 -19.37 -6.64
N LYS A 190 24.92 -20.47 -6.69
CA LYS A 190 25.45 -21.82 -6.43
C LYS A 190 25.69 -22.69 -7.68
N ASP A 191 25.38 -22.20 -8.87
CA ASP A 191 25.62 -22.92 -10.14
C ASP A 191 26.86 -22.41 -10.92
N LYS A 192 27.80 -21.76 -10.24
CA LYS A 192 29.10 -21.39 -10.82
C LYS A 192 30.24 -21.74 -9.87
N ASN A 193 30.54 -23.04 -9.78
CA ASN A 193 31.89 -23.62 -9.85
C ASN A 193 31.86 -25.10 -9.49
#